data_AF-A0A530BRX2-F1
#
_entry.id   AF-A0A530BRX2-F1
#
_cell.length_a   1.000
_cell.length_b   1.000
_cell.length_c   1.000
_cell.angle_alpha   90.00
_cell.angle_beta   90.00
_cell.angle_gamma   90.00
#
_symmetry.space_group_name_H-M   'P 1'
#
loop_
_entity.id
_entity.type
_entity.pdbx_description
1 polymer ?
#
loop_
_entity_poly.entity_id
_entity_poly.type
_entity_poly.pdbx_seq_one_letter_code
_entity_poly.pdbx_strand_id
1 'polypeptide(L)' 'GKAAHAAAASRPHASPMEMGGRSMEGYVHVAPQGTASEADLTAWLDLALAFVETLPPKIKPAKVAKRPA' A
#
# COMPACT_ATOMS: atom_id res chain seq x y z
N GLY A 1 -3.76 -2.15 -4.86
CA GLY A 1 -5.02 -1.37 -4.97
C GLY A 1 -6.17 -2.04 -4.23
N LYS A 2 -7.32 -1.36 -4.13
CA LYS A 2 -8.50 -1.82 -3.36
C LYS A 2 -8.94 -3.25 -3.69
N ALA A 3 -8.95 -3.62 -4.98
CA ALA A 3 -9.32 -4.96 -5.43
C ALA A 3 -8.30 -6.04 -5.06
N ALA A 4 -7.00 -5.71 -5.10
CA ALA A 4 -5.92 -6.64 -4.75
C ALA A 4 -5.69 -6.78 -3.23
N HIS A 5 -6.32 -5.90 -2.43
CA HIS A 5 -6.11 -5.82 -0.98
C HIS A 5 -6.54 -7.10 -0.26
N ALA A 6 -7.74 -7.61 -0.52
CA ALA A 6 -8.24 -8.82 0.11
C ALA A 6 -7.36 -10.05 -0.22
N ALA A 7 -6.90 -10.15 -1.48
CA ALA A 7 -6.00 -11.22 -1.91
C ALA A 7 -4.63 -11.11 -1.24
N ALA A 8 -4.06 -9.89 -1.16
CA ALA A 8 -2.79 -9.63 -0.48
C ALA A 8 -2.87 -9.94 1.03
N ALA A 9 -3.95 -9.54 1.68
CA ALA A 9 -4.20 -9.80 3.10
C ALA A 9 -4.47 -11.28 3.43
N SER A 10 -4.78 -12.11 2.42
CA SER A 10 -4.99 -13.55 2.59
C SER A 10 -3.71 -14.38 2.40
N ARG A 11 -2.59 -13.74 2.02
CA ARG A 11 -1.30 -14.42 1.87
C ARG A 11 -0.73 -14.80 3.25
N PRO A 12 0.12 -15.83 3.34
CA PRO A 12 0.79 -16.19 4.58
C PRO A 12 1.50 -14.98 5.21
N HIS A 13 1.37 -14.86 6.53
CA HIS A 13 1.99 -13.79 7.33
C HIS A 13 1.49 -12.36 7.01
N ALA A 14 0.46 -12.21 6.19
CA ALA A 14 -0.17 -10.93 5.91
C ALA A 14 -1.54 -10.81 6.61
N SER A 15 -1.89 -9.60 6.99
CA SER A 15 -3.20 -9.27 7.54
C SER A 15 -3.64 -7.88 7.09
N PRO A 16 -4.94 -7.56 7.10
CA PRO A 16 -5.41 -6.19 6.87
C PRO A 16 -4.78 -5.25 7.90
N MET A 17 -4.39 -4.04 7.48
CA MET A 17 -3.95 -3.00 8.39
C MET A 17 -5.17 -2.28 8.98
N GLU A 18 -5.27 -2.26 10.31
CA GLU A 18 -6.32 -1.55 11.05
C GLU A 18 -5.76 -0.29 11.70
N MET A 19 -6.44 0.85 11.51
CA MET A 19 -6.09 2.11 12.19
C MET A 19 -7.33 2.71 12.87
N GLY A 20 -7.34 2.68 14.21
CA GLY A 20 -8.45 3.21 15.00
C GLY A 20 -9.77 2.47 14.78
N GLY A 21 -9.72 1.16 14.57
CA GLY A 21 -10.91 0.31 14.34
C GLY A 21 -11.48 0.37 12.92
N ARG A 22 -10.73 0.94 11.96
CA ARG A 22 -11.08 0.92 10.53
C ARG A 22 -10.00 0.25 9.72
N SER A 23 -10.42 -0.64 8.83
CA SER A 23 -9.54 -1.26 7.85
C SER A 23 -9.04 -0.21 6.87
N MET A 24 -7.72 -0.08 6.78
CA MET A 24 -7.08 0.75 5.77
C MET A 24 -7.05 0.01 4.45
N GLU A 25 -8.06 0.26 3.61
CA GLU A 25 -8.16 -0.37 2.30
C GLU A 25 -6.92 -0.03 1.45
N GLY A 26 -6.29 -1.07 0.91
CA GLY A 26 -5.04 -0.93 0.16
C GLY A 26 -3.76 -1.01 1.00
N TYR A 27 -3.86 -1.13 2.33
CA TYR A 27 -2.74 -1.35 3.24
C TYR A 27 -2.83 -2.72 3.92
N VAL A 28 -1.71 -3.44 3.93
CA VAL A 28 -1.57 -4.73 4.61
C VAL A 28 -0.41 -4.66 5.59
N HIS A 29 -0.52 -5.40 6.69
CA HIS A 29 0.57 -5.63 7.62
C HIS A 29 1.18 -7.01 7.30
N VAL A 30 2.50 -7.07 7.14
CA VAL A 30 3.23 -8.31 6.90
C VAL A 30 4.11 -8.57 8.12
N ALA A 31 3.94 -9.71 8.76
CA ALA A 31 4.76 -10.12 9.91
C ALA A 31 6.22 -10.37 9.45
N PRO A 32 7.22 -10.30 10.35
CA PRO A 32 8.63 -10.46 9.99
C PRO A 32 8.95 -11.76 9.23
N GLN A 33 8.17 -12.83 9.46
CA GLN A 33 8.32 -14.10 8.77
C GLN A 33 7.95 -14.02 7.29
N GLY A 34 7.04 -13.11 6.92
CA GLY A 34 6.64 -12.87 5.54
C GLY A 34 7.57 -11.93 4.76
N THR A 35 8.64 -11.44 5.39
CA THR A 35 9.70 -10.64 4.77
C THR A 35 11.10 -11.12 5.21
N ALA A 36 11.21 -12.40 5.59
CA ALA A 36 12.43 -12.96 6.16
C ALA A 36 13.55 -13.14 5.12
N SER A 37 13.18 -13.31 3.85
CA SER A 37 14.11 -13.38 2.72
C SER A 37 13.95 -12.20 1.77
N GLU A 38 14.99 -11.94 0.98
CA GLU A 38 14.94 -10.94 -0.09
C GLU A 38 13.88 -11.30 -1.14
N ALA A 39 13.68 -12.60 -1.42
CA ALA A 39 12.65 -13.06 -2.35
C ALA A 39 11.24 -12.75 -1.83
N ASP A 40 10.99 -12.95 -0.53
CA ASP A 40 9.71 -12.63 0.08
C ASP A 40 9.44 -11.12 0.03
N LEU A 41 10.43 -10.31 0.39
CA LEU A 41 10.34 -8.85 0.32
C LEU A 41 10.10 -8.38 -1.12
N THR A 42 10.84 -8.94 -2.08
CA THR A 42 10.72 -8.60 -3.50
C THR A 42 9.31 -8.90 -4.02
N ALA A 43 8.73 -10.05 -3.67
CA ALA A 43 7.37 -10.39 -4.06
C ALA A 43 6.32 -9.37 -3.57
N TRP A 44 6.51 -8.80 -2.38
CA TRP A 44 5.66 -7.72 -1.88
C TRP A 44 5.85 -6.40 -2.64
N LEU A 45 7.10 -6.07 -2.97
CA LEU A 45 7.43 -4.89 -3.75
C LEU A 45 6.86 -4.99 -5.18
N ASP A 46 6.98 -6.13 -5.83
CA ASP A 46 6.46 -6.36 -7.18
C ASP A 46 4.94 -6.16 -7.22
N LEU A 47 4.20 -6.67 -6.23
CA LEU A 47 2.76 -6.45 -6.12
C LEU A 47 2.40 -4.98 -5.93
N ALA A 48 3.19 -4.25 -5.14
CA ALA A 48 2.98 -2.83 -4.89
C ALA A 48 3.29 -2.02 -6.15
N LEU A 49 4.43 -2.27 -6.79
CA LEU A 49 4.89 -1.58 -8.00
C LEU A 49 3.94 -1.83 -9.17
N ALA A 50 3.55 -3.08 -9.43
CA ALA A 50 2.62 -3.42 -10.49
C ALA A 50 1.28 -2.67 -10.36
N PHE A 51 0.83 -2.36 -9.14
CA PHE A 51 -0.34 -1.51 -8.94
C PHE A 51 -0.02 -0.01 -9.15
N VAL A 52 1.06 0.49 -8.55
CA VAL A 52 1.43 1.91 -8.61
C VAL A 52 1.71 2.36 -10.05
N GLU A 53 2.31 1.50 -10.87
CA GLU A 53 2.56 1.76 -12.30
C GLU A 53 1.28 1.97 -13.11
N THR A 54 0.14 1.43 -12.67
CA THR A 54 -1.16 1.68 -13.32
C THR A 54 -1.78 3.03 -12.97
N LEU A 55 -1.26 3.71 -11.94
CA LEU A 55 -1.81 4.99 -11.50
C LEU A 55 -1.29 6.12 -12.38
N PRO A 56 -2.13 7.12 -12.69
CA PRO A 56 -1.64 8.31 -13.38
C PRO A 56 -0.54 8.98 -12.54
N PRO A 57 0.47 9.58 -13.19
CA PRO A 57 1.52 10.29 -12.49
C PRO A 57 0.91 11.37 -11.61
N LYS A 58 1.42 11.49 -10.39
CA LYS A 58 0.97 12.50 -9.43
C LYS A 58 1.28 13.90 -9.98
N ILE A 59 0.27 14.57 -10.53
CA ILE A 59 0.37 15.96 -10.96
C ILE A 59 0.57 16.81 -9.70
N LYS A 60 1.69 17.53 -9.60
CA LYS A 60 1.94 18.44 -8.46
C LYS A 60 0.85 19.53 -8.49
N PRO A 61 -0.03 19.65 -7.47
CA PRO A 61 -0.95 20.77 -7.43
C PRO A 61 -0.14 22.05 -7.30
N ALA A 62 -0.43 23.04 -8.15
CA ALA A 62 0.15 24.37 -8.02
C ALA A 62 -0.12 24.88 -6.60
N LYS A 63 0.91 25.41 -5.94
CA LYS A 63 0.86 25.92 -4.57
C LYS A 63 -0.15 27.07 -4.54
N VAL A 64 -1.39 26.82 -4.09
CA VAL A 64 -2.39 27.88 -3.91
C VAL A 64 -1.86 28.83 -2.82
N ALA A 65 -1.43 30.01 -3.24
CA ALA A 65 -0.97 31.05 -2.33
C ALA A 65 -2.14 31.46 -1.43
N LYS A 66 -2.00 31.25 -0.12
CA LYS A 66 -2.98 31.73 0.87
C LYS A 66 -3.04 33.26 0.81
N ARG A 67 -4.23 33.82 0.57
CA ARG A 67 -4.49 35.26 0.67
C ARG A 67 -4.51 35.64 2.16
N PRO A 68 -3.75 36.64 2.62
CA PRO A 68 -3.81 37.07 4.02
C PRO A 68 -5.16 37.73 4.33
N ALA A 69 -5.57 37.63 5.60
CA ALA A 69 -6.82 38.15 6.16
C ALA A 69 -6.80 39.69 6.27
#